data_AF-A0A2R6MGI5-F1
#
_entry.id   AF-A0A2R6MGI5-F1
#
_cell.length_a   1.000
_cell.length_b   1.000
_cell.length_c   1.000
_cell.angle_alpha   90.00
_cell.angle_beta   90.00
_cell.angle_gamma   90.00
#
_symmetry.space_group_name_H-M   'P 1'
#
loop_
_entity.id
_entity.type
_entity.pdbx_description
1 polymer ?
#
loop_
_entity_poly.entity_id
_entity_poly.type
_entity_poly.pdbx_seq_one_letter_code
_entity_poly.pdbx_strand_id
1 'polypeptide(L)'
;MRSRQHAELGQLCTERLAVVAVHTPERFGIESAYRLDGFAIVQENGVTAEQDVPHAHVHVIPRHGGDALELGWSGKRLEETIQREVATAVRDELASDG
;
A
#
# COMPACT_ATOMS: atom_id res chain seq x y z
N MET A 1 3.04 25.60 9.46
CA MET A 1 3.46 25.09 8.13
C MET A 1 4.15 23.76 8.37
N ARG A 2 3.50 22.62 8.07
CA ARG A 2 4.13 21.28 8.26
C ARG A 2 5.10 21.07 7.10
N SER A 3 6.39 20.89 7.37
CA SER A 3 7.37 20.55 6.34
C SER A 3 7.02 19.20 5.74
N ARG A 4 7.01 19.10 4.41
CA ARG A 4 6.95 17.80 3.73
C ARG A 4 8.30 17.13 3.98
N GLN A 5 8.30 16.00 4.68
CA GLN A 5 9.52 15.23 4.94
C GLN A 5 9.78 14.28 3.78
N HIS A 6 11.03 14.19 3.34
CA HIS A 6 11.48 13.12 2.44
C HIS A 6 11.81 11.87 3.24
N ALA A 7 11.14 10.76 2.91
CA ALA A 7 11.31 9.43 3.51
C ALA A 7 10.56 8.40 2.67
N GLU A 8 11.04 7.16 2.61
CA GLU A 8 10.27 5.98 2.18
C GLU A 8 9.31 5.52 3.28
N LEU A 9 8.33 4.67 2.96
CA LEU A 9 7.27 4.32 3.92
C LEU A 9 7.82 3.65 5.19
N GLY A 10 8.77 2.72 5.03
CA GLY A 10 9.41 2.02 6.16
C GLY A 10 10.24 2.92 7.09
N GLN A 11 10.50 4.17 6.67
CA GLN A 11 11.25 5.16 7.44
C GLN A 11 10.32 6.14 8.19
N LEU A 12 9.01 5.97 8.08
CA LEU A 12 8.03 6.81 8.77
C LEU A 12 7.69 6.25 10.16
N CYS A 13 7.55 7.14 11.14
CA CYS A 13 6.96 6.75 12.42
C CYS A 13 5.47 6.42 12.27
N THR A 14 4.95 5.57 13.17
CA THR A 14 3.59 5.01 13.16
C THR A 14 2.49 6.08 13.05
N GLU A 15 2.68 7.25 13.66
CA GLU A 15 1.72 8.36 13.60
C GLU A 15 1.55 8.97 12.20
N ARG A 16 2.52 8.78 11.30
CA ARG A 16 2.49 9.31 9.92
C ARG A 16 2.00 8.31 8.88
N LEU A 17 2.10 7.02 9.17
CA LEU A 17 1.53 5.94 8.34
C LEU A 17 0.00 6.03 8.23
N ALA A 18 -0.67 6.56 9.25
CA ALA A 18 -2.12 6.75 9.26
C ALA A 18 -2.64 7.70 8.16
N VAL A 19 -1.80 8.54 7.55
CA VAL A 19 -2.22 9.46 6.48
C VAL A 19 -2.54 8.71 5.18
N VAL A 20 -1.86 7.58 4.90
CA VAL A 20 -2.02 6.78 3.69
C VAL A 20 -3.35 6.00 3.67
N ALA A 21 -3.84 5.58 4.83
CA ALA A 21 -5.04 4.76 4.95
C ALA A 21 -6.35 5.55 5.19
N VAL A 22 -6.28 6.84 5.56
CA VAL A 22 -7.40 7.50 6.28
C VAL A 22 -8.01 8.72 5.58
N HIS A 23 -7.58 9.15 4.37
CA HIS A 23 -8.26 10.24 3.64
C HIS A 23 -9.54 9.82 2.87
N THR A 24 -10.39 9.15 3.64
CA THR A 24 -11.80 8.80 3.49
C THR A 24 -12.74 9.91 2.93
N PRO A 25 -12.51 11.22 3.11
CA PRO A 25 -13.36 12.24 2.47
C PRO A 25 -13.00 12.49 1.00
N GLU A 26 -11.72 12.42 0.66
CA GLU A 26 -11.21 12.70 -0.69
C GLU A 26 -11.58 11.58 -1.66
N ARG A 27 -11.66 10.32 -1.18
CA ARG A 27 -12.22 9.20 -1.97
C ARG A 27 -13.61 9.51 -2.51
N PHE A 28 -14.51 10.07 -1.68
CA PHE A 28 -15.87 10.40 -2.09
C PHE A 28 -15.90 11.58 -3.06
N GLY A 29 -14.96 12.52 -2.91
CA GLY A 29 -14.79 13.63 -3.83
C GLY A 29 -14.41 13.16 -5.23
N ILE A 30 -13.44 12.27 -5.35
CA ILE A 30 -12.98 11.76 -6.64
C ILE A 30 -14.03 10.82 -7.25
N GLU A 31 -14.62 9.91 -6.48
CA GLU A 31 -15.71 9.05 -6.93
C GLU A 31 -16.89 9.86 -7.48
N SER A 32 -17.35 10.88 -6.74
CA SER A 32 -18.47 11.71 -7.17
C SER A 32 -18.13 12.61 -8.36
N ALA A 33 -16.92 13.17 -8.41
CA ALA A 33 -16.50 14.06 -9.49
C ALA A 33 -16.37 13.32 -10.83
N TYR A 34 -15.87 12.08 -10.79
CA TYR A 34 -15.55 11.30 -11.99
C TYR A 34 -16.48 10.13 -12.26
N ARG A 35 -17.47 9.87 -11.37
CA ARG A 35 -18.43 8.75 -11.48
C ARG A 35 -17.72 7.41 -11.70
N LEU A 36 -16.77 7.14 -10.81
CA LEU A 36 -15.95 5.93 -10.86
C LEU A 36 -16.75 4.72 -10.39
N ASP A 37 -16.43 3.54 -10.92
CA ASP A 37 -16.96 2.27 -10.42
C ASP A 37 -16.15 1.76 -9.20
N GLY A 38 -14.96 2.33 -8.99
CA GLY A 38 -14.11 2.10 -7.82
C GLY A 38 -12.75 2.80 -7.96
N PHE A 39 -11.81 2.46 -7.08
CA PHE A 39 -10.42 2.90 -7.17
C PHE A 39 -9.47 1.87 -6.56
N ALA A 40 -8.21 1.86 -6.99
CA ALA A 40 -7.14 1.10 -6.33
C ALA A 40 -6.24 2.04 -5.53
N ILE A 41 -5.73 1.56 -4.40
CA ILE A 41 -4.66 2.20 -3.63
C ILE A 41 -3.42 1.34 -3.76
N VAL A 42 -2.34 1.91 -4.28
CA VAL A 42 -1.06 1.21 -4.44
C VAL A 42 0.05 2.03 -3.79
N GLN A 43 0.89 1.34 -3.02
CA GLN A 43 2.10 1.91 -2.45
C GLN A 43 3.21 0.88 -2.54
N GLU A 44 4.36 1.33 -3.02
CA GLU A 44 5.47 0.49 -3.41
C GLU A 44 6.71 0.86 -2.62
N ASN A 45 7.45 -0.14 -2.12
CA ASN A 45 8.65 0.05 -1.32
C ASN A 45 9.83 -0.64 -2.01
N GLY A 46 10.74 0.16 -2.56
CA GLY A 46 11.91 -0.28 -3.30
C GLY A 46 11.63 -0.57 -4.78
N VAL A 47 12.70 -0.54 -5.58
CA VAL A 47 12.66 -0.66 -7.05
C VAL A 47 12.01 -1.97 -7.52
N THR A 48 12.25 -3.09 -6.82
CA THR A 48 11.65 -4.40 -7.17
C THR A 48 10.13 -4.42 -6.97
N ALA A 49 9.62 -3.56 -6.08
CA ALA A 49 8.20 -3.35 -5.90
C ALA A 49 7.65 -2.27 -6.86
N GLU A 50 8.42 -1.85 -7.86
CA GLU A 50 8.05 -0.82 -8.86
C GLU A 50 8.13 0.64 -8.37
N GLN A 51 8.78 0.90 -7.22
CA GLN A 51 9.02 2.26 -6.75
C GLN A 51 10.15 2.95 -7.53
N ASP A 52 9.81 3.83 -8.48
CA ASP A 52 10.79 4.62 -9.23
C ASP A 52 11.30 5.85 -8.47
N VAL A 53 10.45 6.50 -7.66
CA VAL A 53 10.78 7.69 -6.87
C VAL A 53 10.97 7.30 -5.41
N PRO A 54 12.17 7.44 -4.81
CA PRO A 54 12.47 7.03 -3.44
C PRO A 54 11.94 8.03 -2.40
N HIS A 55 10.64 8.33 -2.48
CA HIS A 55 9.88 9.16 -1.56
C HIS A 55 8.53 8.49 -1.36
N ALA A 56 8.03 8.38 -0.14
CA ALA A 56 6.74 7.77 0.14
C ALA A 56 5.63 8.52 -0.60
N HIS A 57 4.95 7.81 -1.49
CA HIS A 57 3.78 8.29 -2.21
C HIS A 57 2.77 7.16 -2.32
N VAL A 58 1.53 7.54 -2.57
CA VAL A 58 0.42 6.61 -2.71
C VAL A 58 -0.25 6.91 -4.03
N HIS A 59 -0.37 5.89 -4.86
CA HIS A 59 -1.22 5.98 -6.04
C HIS A 59 -2.67 5.78 -5.60
N VAL A 60 -3.52 6.75 -5.94
CA VAL A 60 -4.97 6.58 -5.96
C VAL A 60 -5.35 6.48 -7.44
N ILE A 61 -5.76 5.29 -7.87
CA ILE A 61 -5.99 4.98 -9.28
C ILE A 61 -7.49 4.81 -9.52
N PRO A 62 -8.16 5.79 -10.14
CA PRO A 62 -9.57 5.69 -10.55
C PRO A 62 -9.84 4.46 -11.42
N ARG A 63 -10.95 3.76 -11.20
CA ARG A 63 -11.35 2.58 -11.98
C ARG A 63 -12.72 2.76 -12.62
N HIS A 64 -12.81 2.30 -13.87
CA HIS A 64 -14.06 2.13 -14.60
C HIS A 64 -14.19 0.68 -15.05
N GLY A 65 -15.41 0.17 -15.12
CA GLY A 65 -15.69 -1.18 -15.61
C GLY A 65 -15.09 -1.41 -16.99
N GLY A 66 -14.20 -2.40 -17.10
CA GLY A 66 -13.54 -2.77 -18.37
C GLY A 66 -12.36 -1.88 -18.76
N ASP A 67 -11.80 -1.08 -17.85
CA ASP A 67 -10.55 -0.35 -18.12
C ASP A 67 -9.36 -1.30 -18.35
N ALA A 68 -8.28 -0.75 -18.92
CA ALA A 68 -7.11 -1.52 -19.35
C ALA A 68 -6.11 -1.83 -18.22
N LEU A 69 -6.37 -1.40 -16.98
CA LEU A 69 -5.42 -1.60 -15.89
C LEU A 69 -5.56 -2.99 -15.29
N GLU A 70 -4.55 -3.83 -15.51
CA GLU A 70 -4.43 -5.14 -14.90
C GLU A 70 -3.41 -5.10 -13.75
N LEU A 71 -3.89 -5.13 -12.50
CA LEU A 71 -3.04 -5.37 -11.34
C LEU A 71 -2.77 -6.87 -11.26
N GLY A 72 -1.69 -7.32 -11.88
CA GLY A 72 -1.33 -8.73 -11.98
C GLY A 72 -1.08 -9.36 -10.61
N TRP A 73 -1.95 -10.28 -10.17
CA TRP A 73 -1.73 -11.10 -8.97
C TRP A 73 -1.80 -12.59 -9.30
N SER A 74 -0.65 -13.26 -9.27
CA SER A 74 -0.52 -14.70 -9.52
C SER A 74 -0.32 -15.50 -8.23
N GLY A 75 -1.09 -15.15 -7.20
CA GLY A 75 -1.02 -15.81 -5.89
C GLY A 75 -1.16 -17.33 -6.00
N LYS A 76 -0.28 -18.05 -5.30
CA LYS A 76 -0.30 -19.52 -5.21
C LYS A 76 -0.83 -19.95 -3.84
N ARG A 77 -1.54 -21.07 -3.79
CA ARG A 77 -1.93 -21.66 -2.51
C ARG A 77 -0.70 -22.28 -1.85
N LEU A 78 -0.43 -21.84 -0.62
CA LEU A 78 0.62 -22.41 0.23
C LEU A 78 0.02 -23.51 1.12
N GLU A 79 0.83 -24.52 1.44
CA GLU A 79 0.48 -25.51 2.46
C GLU A 79 0.39 -24.87 3.85
N GLU A 80 -0.47 -25.40 4.71
CA GLU A 80 -0.70 -24.83 6.04
C GLU A 80 0.55 -24.84 6.93
N THR A 81 1.41 -25.85 6.78
CA THR A 81 2.72 -25.94 7.44
C THR A 81 3.60 -24.76 7.07
N ILE A 82 3.77 -24.49 5.78
CA ILE A 82 4.54 -23.36 5.26
C ILE A 82 3.95 -22.02 5.72
N GLN A 83 2.63 -21.88 5.70
CA GLN A 83 1.96 -20.68 6.21
C GLN A 83 2.30 -20.44 7.70
N ARG A 84 2.31 -21.50 8.51
CA ARG A 84 2.67 -21.42 9.93
C ARG A 84 4.14 -21.05 10.13
N GLU A 85 5.04 -21.64 9.35
CA GLU A 85 6.48 -21.34 9.40
C GLU A 85 6.76 -19.86 9.08
N VAL A 86 6.20 -19.35 7.98
CA VAL A 86 6.33 -17.92 7.61
C VAL A 86 5.81 -17.02 8.72
N ALA A 87 4.63 -17.32 9.26
CA ALA A 87 4.03 -16.52 10.31
C ALA A 87 4.86 -16.53 11.61
N THR A 88 5.49 -17.67 11.95
CA THR A 88 6.37 -17.77 13.12
C THR A 88 7.64 -16.96 12.91
N ALA A 89 8.31 -17.10 11.76
CA ALA A 89 9.52 -16.33 11.46
C ALA A 89 9.31 -14.81 11.57
N VAL A 90 8.18 -14.30 11.04
CA VAL A 90 7.84 -12.87 11.15
C VAL A 90 7.59 -12.46 12.59
N ARG A 91 6.90 -13.29 13.39
CA ARG A 91 6.63 -12.98 14.81
C ARG A 91 7.90 -12.96 15.65
N ASP A 92 8.81 -13.91 15.39
CA ASP A 92 10.06 -14.01 16.13
C ASP A 92 10.94 -12.78 15.88
N GLU A 93 11.03 -12.32 14.62
CA GLU A 93 11.76 -11.10 14.26
C GLU A 93 11.18 -9.85 14.94
N LEU A 94 9.84 -9.70 14.90
CA LEU A 94 9.17 -8.58 15.56
C LEU A 94 9.33 -8.60 17.09
N ALA A 95 9.53 -9.77 17.69
CA ALA A 95 9.78 -9.92 19.11
C ALA A 95 11.25 -9.64 19.47
N SER A 96 12.20 -9.83 18.55
CA SER A 96 13.62 -9.52 18.76
C SER A 96 13.97 -8.05 18.52
N ASP A 97 13.15 -7.32 17.76
CA ASP A 97 13.29 -5.88 17.50
C ASP A 97 12.67 -5.00 18.62
N GLY A 98 12.24 -5.62 19.73
CA GLY A 98 11.59 -4.98 20.89
C GLY A 98 12.50 -4.71 22.08
#